data_AF-A0A534M6D8-F1
#
_entry.id   AF-A0A534M6D8-F1
#
_cell.length_a   1.000
_cell.length_b   1.000
_cell.length_c   1.000
_cell.angle_alpha   90.00
_cell.angle_beta   90.00
_cell.angle_gamma   90.00
#
_symmetry.space_group_name_H-M   'P 1'
#
loop_
_entity.id
_entity.type
_entity.pdbx_description
1 polymer ?
#
loop_
_entity_poly.entity_id
_entity_poly.type
_entity_poly.pdbx_seq_one_letter_code
_entity_poly.pdbx_strand_id
1 'polypeptide(L)'
;MSWEKEEKEKGMTRREWVQLGVGAATVASLAGLGGLVAGQILPPPYKMTGEVRDTIQYTKFPTPQWWNTKAGTPVKVSDFQQWQGATGVWRGLFQDTTYVPGTGYPCMIIRIKRESQFFTEPPADQVPDDFKRLQASDPAFKLYFDDPALDAANGGTRIVVLFDRCVHLCCYPGWHVVNNPPPGRDYSAYGASPPTYVQFQEDPVYCVCHGSQYDPMLLVVNVHPSGASYVGAERVHGPAPRALAVVPVKAQGSTLVGGAPLAPDGTKDFGWFVYC
;
A
#
# COMPACT_ATOMS: atom_id res chain seq x y z
N MET A 1 -58.16 -17.11 -42.31
CA MET A 1 -56.78 -17.00 -42.83
C MET A 1 -56.90 -16.31 -44.19
N SER A 2 -56.25 -15.21 -44.54
CA SER A 2 -55.52 -14.14 -43.85
C SER A 2 -55.62 -12.97 -44.83
N TRP A 3 -56.13 -11.82 -44.39
CA TRP A 3 -56.06 -10.58 -45.18
C TRP A 3 -54.76 -9.89 -44.81
N GLU A 4 -53.77 -10.01 -45.69
CA GLU A 4 -52.52 -9.25 -45.62
C GLU A 4 -52.85 -7.76 -45.75
N LYS A 5 -52.64 -7.01 -44.68
CA LYS A 5 -52.44 -5.58 -44.76
C LYS A 5 -50.95 -5.37 -45.04
N GLU A 6 -50.63 -4.94 -46.26
CA GLU A 6 -49.32 -4.33 -46.55
C GLU A 6 -49.11 -3.15 -45.60
N GLU A 7 -48.19 -3.29 -44.66
CA GLU A 7 -47.66 -2.15 -43.92
C GLU A 7 -46.79 -1.32 -44.88
N LYS A 8 -47.31 -0.17 -45.27
CA LYS A 8 -46.57 0.82 -46.05
C LYS A 8 -45.44 1.37 -45.18
N GLU A 9 -44.19 1.09 -45.55
CA GLU A 9 -43.01 1.67 -44.90
C GLU A 9 -43.15 3.20 -44.83
N LYS A 10 -43.23 3.72 -43.61
CA LYS A 10 -43.36 5.15 -43.37
C LYS A 10 -41.98 5.78 -43.49
N GLY A 11 -41.63 6.22 -44.70
CA GLY A 11 -40.38 6.94 -44.97
C GLY A 11 -40.27 8.21 -44.11
N MET A 12 -39.07 8.47 -43.60
CA MET A 12 -38.75 9.63 -42.77
C MET A 12 -39.14 10.93 -43.46
N THR A 13 -39.93 11.75 -42.78
CA THR A 13 -40.41 13.03 -43.30
C THR A 13 -39.28 14.06 -43.33
N ARG A 14 -39.38 15.05 -44.23
CA ARG A 14 -38.38 16.15 -44.33
C ARG A 14 -38.18 16.88 -43.00
N ARG A 15 -39.22 16.95 -42.16
CA ARG A 15 -39.17 17.56 -40.83
C ARG A 15 -38.37 16.73 -39.83
N GLU A 16 -38.52 15.40 -39.86
CA GLU A 16 -37.75 14.47 -39.03
C GLU A 16 -36.27 14.48 -39.42
N TRP A 17 -35.96 14.61 -40.72
CA TRP A 17 -34.58 14.74 -41.21
C TRP A 17 -33.90 16.04 -40.73
N VAL A 18 -34.61 17.16 -40.76
CA VAL A 18 -34.10 18.45 -40.24
C VAL A 18 -33.95 18.41 -38.72
N GLN A 19 -34.89 17.79 -37.99
CA GLN A 19 -34.78 17.62 -36.54
C GLN A 19 -33.59 16.74 -36.14
N LEU A 20 -33.32 15.66 -36.89
CA LEU A 20 -32.14 14.83 -36.70
C LEU A 20 -30.85 15.61 -36.94
N GLY A 21 -30.80 16.41 -38.03
CA GLY A 21 -29.64 17.23 -38.37
C GLY A 21 -29.34 18.32 -37.33
N VAL A 22 -30.36 19.04 -36.85
CA VAL A 22 -30.21 20.06 -35.81
C VAL A 22 -29.83 19.43 -34.47
N GLY A 23 -30.41 18.28 -34.11
CA GLY A 23 -30.06 17.53 -32.91
C GLY A 23 -28.63 17.04 -32.92
N ALA A 24 -28.18 16.44 -34.03
CA ALA A 24 -26.81 15.97 -34.21
C ALA A 24 -25.78 17.12 -34.17
N ALA A 25 -26.07 18.24 -34.83
CA ALA A 25 -25.22 19.43 -34.80
C ALA A 25 -25.11 20.01 -33.37
N THR A 26 -26.21 20.04 -32.62
CA THR A 26 -26.23 20.54 -31.23
C THR A 26 -25.39 19.65 -30.32
N VAL A 27 -25.55 18.33 -30.40
CA VAL A 27 -24.74 17.37 -29.61
C VAL A 27 -23.26 17.44 -29.96
N ALA A 28 -22.92 17.53 -31.25
CA ALA A 28 -21.53 17.67 -31.70
C ALA A 28 -20.89 18.98 -31.21
N SER A 29 -21.65 20.09 -31.21
CA SER A 29 -21.16 21.39 -30.74
C SER A 29 -20.93 21.42 -29.23
N LEU A 30 -21.80 20.79 -28.42
CA LEU A 30 -21.63 20.69 -26.97
C LEU A 30 -20.46 19.77 -26.59
N ALA A 31 -20.29 18.64 -27.29
CA ALA A 31 -19.14 17.76 -27.10
C ALA A 31 -17.82 18.43 -27.50
N GLY A 32 -17.81 19.17 -28.61
CA GLY A 32 -16.64 19.92 -29.10
C GLY A 32 -16.21 21.04 -28.15
N LEU A 33 -17.15 21.82 -27.63
CA LEU A 33 -16.86 22.86 -26.64
C LEU A 33 -16.42 22.26 -25.29
N GLY A 34 -17.05 21.18 -24.84
CA GLY A 34 -16.64 20.46 -23.62
C GLY A 34 -15.22 19.90 -23.70
N GLY A 35 -14.85 19.30 -24.84
CA GLY A 35 -13.49 18.78 -25.06
C GLY A 35 -12.42 19.87 -25.16
N LEU A 36 -12.73 21.02 -25.79
CA LEU A 36 -11.80 22.14 -25.91
C LEU A 36 -11.60 22.89 -24.58
N VAL A 37 -12.64 23.00 -23.75
CA VAL A 37 -12.52 23.64 -22.42
C VAL A 37 -11.81 22.71 -21.43
N ALA A 38 -12.13 21.41 -21.42
CA ALA A 38 -11.45 20.45 -20.55
C ALA A 38 -9.96 20.27 -20.93
N GLY A 39 -9.62 20.23 -22.23
CA GLY A 39 -8.25 20.10 -22.70
C GLY A 39 -7.34 21.31 -22.46
N GLN A 40 -7.91 22.49 -22.17
CA GLN A 40 -7.15 23.69 -21.74
C GLN A 40 -6.85 23.69 -20.24
N ILE A 41 -7.62 22.94 -19.44
CA ILE A 41 -7.48 22.86 -17.99
C ILE A 41 -6.68 21.61 -17.58
N LEU A 42 -6.78 20.54 -18.36
CA LEU A 42 -6.04 19.30 -18.14
C LEU A 42 -4.68 19.40 -18.82
N PRO A 43 -3.56 19.45 -18.07
CA PRO A 43 -2.25 19.36 -18.70
C PRO A 43 -2.17 18.06 -19.53
N PRO A 44 -1.47 18.07 -20.68
CA PRO A 44 -1.27 16.85 -21.45
C PRO A 44 -0.74 15.76 -20.51
N PRO A 45 -1.21 14.50 -20.63
CA PRO A 45 -0.79 13.44 -19.74
C PRO A 45 0.73 13.39 -19.75
N TYR A 46 1.34 13.64 -18.59
CA TYR A 46 2.78 13.56 -18.43
C TYR A 46 3.19 12.16 -18.88
N LYS A 47 3.98 12.07 -19.96
CA LYS A 47 4.63 10.80 -20.33
C LYS A 47 5.68 10.53 -19.28
N MET A 48 5.28 9.83 -18.22
CA MET A 48 6.16 9.36 -17.18
C MET A 48 7.10 8.31 -17.79
N THR A 49 8.26 8.74 -18.27
CA THR A 49 9.37 7.86 -18.66
C THR A 49 10.15 7.47 -17.42
N GLY A 50 10.53 6.20 -17.28
CA GLY A 50 11.33 5.73 -16.16
C GLY A 50 11.20 4.23 -15.91
N GLU A 51 11.91 3.76 -14.89
CA GLU A 51 11.93 2.36 -14.45
C GLU A 51 11.05 2.20 -13.20
N VAL A 52 10.15 1.21 -13.19
CA VAL A 52 9.44 0.78 -11.97
C VAL A 52 10.24 -0.35 -11.33
N ARG A 53 10.71 -0.15 -10.11
CA ARG A 53 11.58 -1.09 -9.41
C ARG A 53 10.82 -1.92 -8.37
N ASP A 54 10.95 -3.25 -8.43
CA ASP A 54 10.34 -4.17 -7.44
C ASP A 54 11.12 -4.26 -6.11
N THR A 55 12.39 -3.84 -6.10
CA THR A 55 13.17 -3.62 -4.87
C THR A 55 12.59 -2.45 -4.07
N ILE A 56 12.62 -2.53 -2.74
CA ILE A 56 12.27 -1.40 -1.87
C ILE A 56 13.44 -0.41 -1.85
N GLN A 57 13.15 0.86 -2.07
CA GLN A 57 14.14 1.93 -2.16
C GLN A 57 13.97 2.88 -0.97
N TYR A 58 15.07 3.35 -0.36
CA TYR A 58 14.99 4.36 0.70
C TYR A 58 14.37 5.66 0.17
N THR A 59 13.53 6.30 0.98
CA THR A 59 13.05 7.66 0.74
C THR A 59 13.69 8.63 1.71
N LYS A 60 13.70 9.92 1.36
CA LYS A 60 14.23 10.98 2.25
C LYS A 60 13.12 11.44 3.18
N PHE A 61 13.40 11.45 4.48
CA PHE A 61 12.50 12.01 5.48
C PHE A 61 12.72 13.54 5.65
N PRO A 62 11.69 14.34 5.98
CA PRO A 62 11.84 15.79 6.09
C PRO A 62 12.83 16.26 7.16
N THR A 63 12.91 15.54 8.28
CA THR A 63 13.88 15.79 9.35
C THR A 63 15.12 14.91 9.19
N PRO A 64 16.27 15.26 9.80
CA PRO A 64 17.46 14.42 9.78
C PRO A 64 17.18 13.02 10.33
N GLN A 65 17.41 12.00 9.51
CA GLN A 65 17.27 10.60 9.88
C GLN A 65 18.50 9.80 9.40
N TRP A 66 18.79 8.69 10.08
CA TRP A 66 20.00 7.87 9.81
C TRP A 66 20.07 7.37 8.36
N TRP A 67 18.92 7.19 7.70
CA TRP A 67 18.84 6.69 6.32
C TRP A 67 18.77 7.79 5.26
N ASN A 68 18.68 9.08 5.62
CA ASN A 68 18.46 10.15 4.64
C ASN A 68 19.54 10.22 3.56
N THR A 69 20.78 9.85 3.88
CA THR A 69 21.91 9.79 2.93
C THR A 69 21.82 8.60 1.97
N LYS A 70 20.93 7.64 2.22
CA LYS A 70 20.68 6.45 1.41
C LYS A 70 19.49 6.62 0.46
N ALA A 71 18.80 7.77 0.46
CA ALA A 71 17.62 7.99 -0.37
C ALA A 71 17.88 7.66 -1.87
N GLY A 72 16.96 6.93 -2.49
CA GLY A 72 17.05 6.46 -3.87
C GLY A 72 17.92 5.21 -4.07
N THR A 73 18.46 4.62 -3.00
CA THR A 73 19.21 3.36 -3.04
C THR A 73 18.40 2.19 -2.47
N PRO A 74 18.69 0.94 -2.88
CA PRO A 74 17.95 -0.22 -2.39
C PRO A 74 18.13 -0.43 -0.89
N VAL A 75 17.03 -0.77 -0.21
CA VAL A 75 17.03 -1.11 1.22
C VAL A 75 17.74 -2.44 1.41
N LYS A 76 18.72 -2.48 2.32
CA LYS A 76 19.44 -3.70 2.69
C LYS A 76 19.01 -4.21 4.05
N VAL A 77 18.84 -5.53 4.18
CA VAL A 77 18.46 -6.17 5.45
C VAL A 77 19.49 -5.95 6.56
N SER A 78 20.77 -5.79 6.18
CA SER A 78 21.89 -5.57 7.09
C SER A 78 22.04 -4.13 7.59
N ASP A 79 21.27 -3.17 7.04
CA ASP A 79 21.45 -1.76 7.35
C ASP A 79 20.83 -1.35 8.70
N PHE A 80 19.93 -2.17 9.24
CA PHE A 80 19.12 -1.82 10.42
C PHE A 80 19.70 -2.40 11.70
N GLN A 81 19.90 -1.56 12.70
CA GLN A 81 20.05 -1.99 14.10
C GLN A 81 18.69 -2.35 14.70
N GLN A 82 18.67 -3.10 15.80
CA GLN A 82 17.43 -3.46 16.48
C GLN A 82 16.61 -2.19 16.80
N TRP A 83 15.31 -2.24 16.55
CA TRP A 83 14.35 -1.14 16.71
C TRP A 83 14.56 0.07 15.81
N GLN A 84 15.45 -0.01 14.82
CA GLN A 84 15.51 1.02 13.79
C GLN A 84 14.40 0.80 12.76
N GLY A 85 13.83 1.93 12.33
CA GLY A 85 12.96 1.99 11.17
C GLY A 85 13.50 2.94 10.11
N ALA A 86 12.96 2.84 8.91
CA ALA A 86 13.19 3.79 7.82
C ALA A 86 11.96 3.85 6.90
N THR A 87 11.80 4.98 6.22
CA THR A 87 10.80 5.13 5.15
C THR A 87 11.38 4.68 3.82
N GLY A 88 10.53 4.10 2.99
CA GLY A 88 10.88 3.60 1.67
C GLY A 88 9.73 3.68 0.68
N VAL A 89 10.00 3.25 -0.54
CA VAL A 89 9.00 3.11 -1.60
C VAL A 89 9.23 1.81 -2.34
N TRP A 90 8.14 1.08 -2.56
CA TRP A 90 8.10 -0.13 -3.37
C TRP A 90 7.38 0.16 -4.68
N ARG A 91 7.92 -0.33 -5.82
CA ARG A 91 7.37 -0.03 -7.16
C ARG A 91 7.26 1.47 -7.45
N GLY A 92 8.16 2.26 -6.87
CA GLY A 92 8.34 3.67 -7.23
C GLY A 92 8.89 3.80 -8.65
N LEU A 93 8.53 4.87 -9.33
CA LEU A 93 9.09 5.26 -10.61
C LEU A 93 10.40 6.00 -10.40
N PHE A 94 11.42 5.62 -11.16
CA PHE A 94 12.73 6.26 -11.15
C PHE A 94 13.09 6.78 -12.53
N GLN A 95 13.59 8.01 -12.55
CA GLN A 95 14.29 8.60 -13.69
C GLN A 95 15.78 8.56 -13.36
N ASP A 96 16.50 7.66 -14.00
CA ASP A 96 17.87 7.28 -13.65
C ASP A 96 17.96 6.84 -12.18
N THR A 97 18.63 7.60 -11.32
CA THR A 97 18.76 7.34 -9.89
C THR A 97 17.79 8.15 -9.04
N THR A 98 16.98 9.01 -9.65
CA THR A 98 16.07 9.92 -8.94
C THR A 98 14.67 9.33 -8.84
N TYR A 99 14.20 9.15 -7.61
CA TYR A 99 12.82 8.77 -7.33
C TYR A 99 11.86 9.90 -7.73
N VAL A 100 10.79 9.56 -8.45
CA VAL A 100 9.69 10.49 -8.78
C VAL A 100 8.68 10.48 -7.63
N PRO A 101 8.57 11.57 -6.83
CA PRO A 101 7.68 11.59 -5.67
C PRO A 101 6.22 11.32 -6.02
N GLY A 102 5.53 10.59 -5.14
CA GLY A 102 4.12 10.25 -5.32
C GLY A 102 3.86 9.03 -6.21
N THR A 103 4.91 8.32 -6.62
CA THR A 103 4.79 7.07 -7.41
C THR A 103 5.10 5.85 -6.56
N GLY A 104 4.45 4.72 -6.85
CA GLY A 104 4.62 3.48 -6.10
C GLY A 104 3.91 3.48 -4.74
N TYR A 105 4.23 2.46 -3.95
CA TYR A 105 3.63 2.20 -2.65
C TYR A 105 4.61 2.62 -1.54
N PRO A 106 4.26 3.60 -0.69
CA PRO A 106 5.11 4.00 0.41
C PRO A 106 5.19 2.87 1.45
N CYS A 107 6.39 2.64 1.98
CA CYS A 107 6.67 1.55 2.92
C CYS A 107 7.37 2.08 4.16
N MET A 108 7.09 1.45 5.29
CA MET A 108 7.81 1.61 6.54
C MET A 108 8.50 0.29 6.85
N ILE A 109 9.84 0.32 6.91
CA ILE A 109 10.68 -0.85 7.13
C ILE A 109 11.14 -0.79 8.58
N ILE A 110 10.83 -1.81 9.39
CA ILE A 110 11.09 -1.81 10.83
C ILE A 110 11.82 -3.08 11.20
N ARG A 111 13.03 -2.96 11.77
CA ARG A 111 13.69 -4.09 12.42
C ARG A 111 13.15 -4.22 13.83
N ILE A 112 12.36 -5.27 14.06
CA ILE A 112 11.85 -5.62 15.40
C ILE A 112 12.81 -6.59 16.08
N LYS A 113 12.67 -6.75 17.40
CA LYS A 113 13.38 -7.80 18.11
C LYS A 113 12.99 -9.18 17.59
N ARG A 114 14.00 -9.99 17.27
CA ARG A 114 13.80 -11.38 16.85
C ARG A 114 13.62 -12.27 18.06
N GLU A 115 12.36 -12.42 18.47
CA GLU A 115 11.95 -13.32 19.54
C GLU A 115 10.57 -13.93 19.20
N SER A 116 10.12 -14.95 19.94
CA SER A 116 8.89 -15.71 19.61
C SER A 116 7.86 -15.76 20.74
N GLN A 117 8.16 -15.21 21.90
CA GLN A 117 7.22 -15.14 23.02
C GLN A 117 6.16 -14.07 22.77
N PHE A 118 6.53 -12.93 22.18
CA PHE A 118 5.61 -11.81 21.97
C PHE A 118 5.38 -11.43 20.50
N PHE A 119 6.19 -11.95 19.59
CA PHE A 119 5.89 -11.89 18.16
C PHE A 119 4.84 -12.93 17.77
N THR A 120 3.76 -12.49 17.13
CA THR A 120 2.70 -13.37 16.63
C THR A 120 2.48 -13.16 15.13
N GLU A 121 2.18 -14.26 14.44
CA GLU A 121 1.73 -14.27 13.05
C GLU A 121 0.41 -15.03 12.92
N PRO A 122 -0.40 -14.76 11.87
CA PRO A 122 -1.64 -15.49 11.69
C PRO A 122 -1.38 -16.98 11.48
N PRO A 123 -2.24 -17.86 12.02
CA PRO A 123 -2.22 -19.28 11.70
C PRO A 123 -2.22 -19.51 10.19
N ALA A 124 -1.44 -20.50 9.72
CA ALA A 124 -1.22 -20.75 8.29
C ALA A 124 -2.52 -21.00 7.49
N ASP A 125 -3.55 -21.56 8.13
CA ASP A 125 -4.88 -21.76 7.54
C ASP A 125 -5.66 -20.46 7.35
N GLN A 126 -5.45 -19.46 8.22
CA GLN A 126 -6.09 -18.14 8.16
C GLN A 126 -5.40 -17.16 7.19
N VAL A 127 -4.15 -17.43 6.80
CA VAL A 127 -3.42 -16.60 5.85
C VAL A 127 -4.20 -16.49 4.51
N PRO A 128 -4.38 -15.29 3.94
CA PRO A 128 -5.13 -15.09 2.70
C PRO A 128 -4.61 -15.88 1.50
N ASP A 129 -5.52 -16.35 0.65
CA ASP A 129 -5.18 -17.22 -0.48
C ASP A 129 -4.35 -16.52 -1.57
N ASP A 130 -4.49 -15.20 -1.71
CA ASP A 130 -3.70 -14.40 -2.64
C ASP A 130 -2.21 -14.37 -2.26
N PHE A 131 -1.90 -14.29 -0.97
CA PHE A 131 -0.54 -14.44 -0.46
C PHE A 131 -0.05 -15.90 -0.54
N LYS A 132 -0.91 -16.88 -0.26
CA LYS A 132 -0.56 -18.31 -0.47
C LYS A 132 -0.18 -18.57 -1.93
N ARG A 133 -0.89 -17.97 -2.90
CA ARG A 133 -0.52 -18.02 -4.32
C ARG A 133 0.82 -17.36 -4.61
N LEU A 134 1.12 -16.20 -4.02
CA LEU A 134 2.45 -15.60 -4.12
C LEU A 134 3.54 -16.56 -3.62
N GLN A 135 3.36 -17.15 -2.43
CA GLN A 135 4.32 -18.11 -1.88
C GLN A 135 4.45 -19.39 -2.72
N ALA A 136 3.36 -19.86 -3.33
CA ALA A 136 3.41 -21.00 -4.23
C ALA A 136 4.20 -20.68 -5.51
N SER A 137 4.11 -19.44 -6.01
CA SER A 137 4.89 -18.98 -7.17
C SER A 137 6.37 -18.72 -6.85
N ASP A 138 6.65 -18.24 -5.63
CA ASP A 138 7.99 -17.98 -5.13
C ASP A 138 8.01 -18.11 -3.58
N PRO A 139 8.50 -19.23 -3.04
CA PRO A 139 8.45 -19.53 -1.61
C PRO A 139 9.37 -18.65 -0.76
N ALA A 140 10.23 -17.83 -1.39
CA ALA A 140 11.08 -16.88 -0.70
C ALA A 140 10.31 -15.68 -0.15
N PHE A 141 9.11 -15.39 -0.68
CA PHE A 141 8.26 -14.34 -0.11
C PHE A 141 7.67 -14.79 1.24
N LYS A 142 7.80 -13.91 2.22
CA LYS A 142 7.31 -14.07 3.59
C LYS A 142 6.57 -12.80 4.01
N LEU A 143 5.77 -12.88 5.07
CA LEU A 143 5.12 -11.71 5.67
C LEU A 143 6.13 -10.78 6.37
N TYR A 144 7.31 -11.31 6.70
CA TYR A 144 8.42 -10.58 7.28
C TYR A 144 9.73 -11.28 6.88
N PHE A 145 10.82 -10.52 6.84
CA PHE A 145 12.15 -11.10 6.71
C PHE A 145 12.61 -11.63 8.07
N ASP A 146 13.18 -12.83 8.11
CA ASP A 146 13.74 -13.45 9.32
C ASP A 146 15.03 -14.19 8.97
N ASP A 147 16.12 -13.83 9.64
CA ASP A 147 17.41 -14.50 9.49
C ASP A 147 18.11 -14.59 10.87
N PRO A 148 18.25 -15.80 11.45
CA PRO A 148 18.96 -15.98 12.74
C PRO A 148 20.46 -15.71 12.66
N ALA A 149 21.08 -15.81 11.48
CA ALA A 149 22.52 -15.64 11.30
C ALA A 149 22.92 -14.16 11.11
N LEU A 150 22.03 -13.35 10.51
CA LEU A 150 22.28 -11.93 10.32
C LEU A 150 22.15 -11.19 11.65
N ASP A 151 23.28 -10.71 12.18
CA ASP A 151 23.39 -10.09 13.51
C ASP A 151 23.08 -11.07 14.66
N ALA A 152 23.70 -12.26 14.59
CA ALA A 152 23.56 -13.32 15.59
C ALA A 152 23.89 -12.87 17.03
N ALA A 153 24.77 -11.88 17.20
CA ALA A 153 25.08 -11.29 18.50
C ALA A 153 23.86 -10.67 19.19
N ASN A 154 22.85 -10.26 18.42
CA ASN A 154 21.58 -9.71 18.89
C ASN A 154 20.40 -10.66 18.63
N GLY A 155 20.65 -11.97 18.49
CA GLY A 155 19.61 -12.98 18.28
C GLY A 155 19.10 -13.12 16.84
N GLY A 156 19.75 -12.42 15.91
CA GLY A 156 19.40 -12.39 14.49
C GLY A 156 18.64 -11.13 14.08
N THR A 157 18.11 -11.14 12.86
CA THR A 157 17.39 -10.00 12.26
C THR A 157 15.98 -10.42 11.88
N ARG A 158 14.99 -9.67 12.35
CA ARG A 158 13.60 -9.74 11.89
C ARG A 158 13.15 -8.37 11.42
N ILE A 159 12.67 -8.28 10.19
CA ILE A 159 12.19 -7.03 9.59
C ILE A 159 10.76 -7.21 9.11
N VAL A 160 9.87 -6.35 9.61
CA VAL A 160 8.49 -6.22 9.12
C VAL A 160 8.44 -4.99 8.22
N VAL A 161 7.79 -5.11 7.07
CA VAL A 161 7.51 -3.98 6.18
C VAL A 161 6.03 -3.73 6.17
N LEU A 162 5.64 -2.50 6.50
CA LEU A 162 4.25 -2.07 6.54
C LEU A 162 3.99 -1.05 5.43
N PHE A 163 2.79 -1.04 4.90
CA PHE A 163 2.31 0.00 4.02
C PHE A 163 2.19 1.31 4.80
N ASP A 164 2.86 2.36 4.35
CA ASP A 164 3.04 3.61 5.10
C ASP A 164 1.87 4.59 4.89
N ARG A 165 0.66 4.08 5.16
CA ARG A 165 -0.61 4.80 5.06
C ARG A 165 -1.56 4.35 6.16
N CYS A 166 -1.78 5.23 7.12
CA CYS A 166 -2.72 5.02 8.21
C CYS A 166 -4.12 4.76 7.64
N VAL A 167 -4.76 3.69 8.09
CA VAL A 167 -6.05 3.22 7.57
C VAL A 167 -7.26 3.98 8.13
N HIS A 168 -7.03 4.99 8.98
CA HIS A 168 -8.05 5.94 9.41
C HIS A 168 -8.35 6.96 8.29
N LEU A 169 -7.39 7.83 7.99
CA LEU A 169 -7.52 8.94 7.02
C LEU A 169 -6.20 9.20 6.25
N CYS A 170 -5.45 8.13 5.96
CA CYS A 170 -4.33 8.11 5.01
C CYS A 170 -3.10 8.99 5.30
N CYS A 171 -2.98 9.54 6.51
CA CYS A 171 -1.73 10.13 6.97
C CYS A 171 -0.57 9.11 6.94
N TYR A 172 0.66 9.59 6.79
CA TYR A 172 1.87 8.80 7.03
C TYR A 172 2.03 8.57 8.54
N PRO A 173 1.89 7.32 9.05
CA PRO A 173 2.35 7.01 10.40
C PRO A 173 3.88 7.04 10.48
N GLY A 174 4.44 6.90 11.68
CA GLY A 174 5.88 6.86 11.87
C GLY A 174 6.30 5.85 12.94
N TRP A 175 7.45 5.22 12.70
CA TRP A 175 8.19 4.46 13.70
C TRP A 175 9.31 5.35 14.25
N HIS A 176 9.15 5.83 15.49
CA HIS A 176 10.09 6.68 16.22
C HIS A 176 10.50 8.02 15.56
N VAL A 177 9.88 8.40 14.45
CA VAL A 177 10.15 9.66 13.73
C VAL A 177 9.02 10.67 13.80
N VAL A 178 7.86 10.23 14.28
CA VAL A 178 6.69 11.06 14.55
C VAL A 178 6.31 10.81 15.99
N ASN A 179 6.44 11.82 16.86
CA ASN A 179 6.21 11.65 18.31
C ASN A 179 5.80 12.96 19.01
N ASN A 180 5.35 13.97 18.27
CA ASN A 180 4.87 15.23 18.83
C ASN A 180 3.47 15.59 18.29
N PRO A 181 2.41 15.54 19.11
CA PRO A 181 2.43 15.11 20.51
C PRO A 181 2.82 13.63 20.68
N PRO A 182 3.29 13.23 21.87
CA PRO A 182 3.64 11.84 22.16
C PRO A 182 2.43 10.91 22.03
N PRO A 183 2.64 9.63 21.70
CA PRO A 183 1.57 8.66 21.60
C PRO A 183 0.86 8.45 22.95
N GLY A 184 -0.46 8.26 22.90
CA GLY A 184 -1.25 7.79 24.04
C GLY A 184 -0.86 6.36 24.43
N ARG A 185 -0.90 6.04 25.72
CA ARG A 185 -0.46 4.74 26.26
C ARG A 185 -1.52 4.06 27.13
N ASP A 186 -2.75 4.53 27.04
CA ASP A 186 -3.96 3.97 27.66
C ASP A 186 -4.51 2.78 26.84
N TYR A 187 -3.63 1.83 26.49
CA TYR A 187 -3.97 0.68 25.65
C TYR A 187 -5.09 -0.19 26.22
N SER A 188 -5.25 -0.21 27.54
CA SER A 188 -6.36 -0.91 28.21
C SER A 188 -7.74 -0.38 27.81
N ALA A 189 -7.86 0.92 27.48
CA ALA A 189 -9.10 1.50 26.95
C ALA A 189 -9.47 0.94 25.56
N TYR A 190 -8.51 0.35 24.86
CA TYR A 190 -8.67 -0.29 23.56
C TYR A 190 -8.62 -1.82 23.64
N GLY A 191 -8.57 -2.40 24.84
CA GLY A 191 -8.46 -3.85 25.04
C GLY A 191 -7.16 -4.44 24.52
N ALA A 192 -6.11 -3.64 24.36
CA ALA A 192 -4.84 -4.03 23.76
C ALA A 192 -3.69 -4.06 24.77
N SER A 193 -2.67 -4.88 24.49
CA SER A 193 -1.44 -4.99 25.28
C SER A 193 -0.24 -5.09 24.33
N PRO A 194 0.15 -3.99 23.65
CA PRO A 194 1.17 -4.01 22.61
C PRO A 194 2.54 -4.43 23.17
N PRO A 195 3.12 -5.56 22.71
CA PRO A 195 4.42 -6.01 23.20
C PRO A 195 5.56 -5.02 22.98
N THR A 196 5.56 -4.29 21.87
CA THR A 196 6.59 -3.27 21.59
C THR A 196 6.74 -2.32 22.77
N TYR A 197 5.62 -1.80 23.27
CA TYR A 197 5.64 -0.90 24.42
C TYR A 197 5.74 -1.67 25.75
N VAL A 198 4.83 -2.62 26.00
CA VAL A 198 4.69 -3.25 27.32
C VAL A 198 5.94 -4.04 27.72
N GLN A 199 6.59 -4.70 26.76
CA GLN A 199 7.76 -5.55 27.03
C GLN A 199 9.09 -4.88 26.69
N PHE A 200 9.10 -4.03 25.64
CA PHE A 200 10.34 -3.50 25.09
C PHE A 200 10.48 -1.98 25.20
N GLN A 201 9.46 -1.28 25.70
CA GLN A 201 9.45 0.18 25.87
C GLN A 201 9.69 0.96 24.56
N GLU A 202 9.34 0.35 23.43
CA GLU A 202 9.32 0.99 22.11
C GLU A 202 7.88 1.39 21.79
N ASP A 203 7.65 2.66 21.42
CA ASP A 203 6.30 3.07 21.05
C ASP A 203 5.89 2.36 19.74
N PRO A 204 4.67 1.82 19.62
CA PRO A 204 4.21 1.22 18.38
C PRO A 204 4.20 2.24 17.23
N VAL A 205 3.99 1.78 15.99
CA VAL A 205 3.85 2.65 14.83
C VAL A 205 2.75 3.68 15.09
N TYR A 206 3.08 4.97 15.09
CA TYR A 206 2.19 6.02 15.55
C TYR A 206 1.78 6.98 14.44
N CYS A 207 0.48 7.21 14.31
CA CYS A 207 -0.09 8.22 13.42
C CYS A 207 -0.52 9.45 14.22
N VAL A 208 0.28 10.51 14.16
CA VAL A 208 0.05 11.77 14.90
C VAL A 208 -1.28 12.45 14.57
N CYS A 209 -1.82 12.26 13.37
CA CYS A 209 -3.02 12.96 12.94
C CYS A 209 -4.22 12.74 13.88
N HIS A 210 -4.41 11.49 14.34
CA HIS A 210 -5.55 11.13 15.18
C HIS A 210 -5.18 10.09 16.27
N GLY A 211 -3.90 9.86 16.50
CA GLY A 211 -3.41 8.98 17.57
C GLY A 211 -3.60 7.49 17.35
N SER A 212 -3.82 7.03 16.11
CA SER A 212 -3.86 5.58 15.81
C SER A 212 -2.48 4.96 15.96
N GLN A 213 -2.43 3.76 16.54
CA GLN A 213 -1.19 3.02 16.71
C GLN A 213 -1.30 1.57 16.26
N TYR A 214 -0.21 1.04 15.71
CA TYR A 214 -0.13 -0.32 15.18
C TYR A 214 1.11 -1.03 15.72
N ASP A 215 0.95 -2.22 16.28
CA ASP A 215 2.09 -2.97 16.82
C ASP A 215 2.68 -3.90 15.74
N PRO A 216 3.91 -3.66 15.26
CA PRO A 216 4.55 -4.49 14.23
C PRO A 216 4.93 -5.90 14.71
N MET A 217 4.84 -6.20 16.00
CA MET A 217 5.06 -7.54 16.53
C MET A 217 3.79 -8.42 16.52
N LEU A 218 2.62 -7.82 16.27
CA LEU A 218 1.34 -8.51 16.25
C LEU A 218 0.78 -8.51 14.82
N LEU A 219 1.02 -9.57 14.06
CA LEU A 219 0.46 -9.70 12.71
C LEU A 219 -0.87 -10.43 12.76
N VAL A 220 -1.91 -9.79 12.22
CA VAL A 220 -3.30 -10.29 12.22
C VAL A 220 -3.87 -10.29 10.82
N VAL A 221 -4.84 -11.17 10.57
CA VAL A 221 -5.67 -11.11 9.37
C VAL A 221 -6.77 -10.07 9.58
N ASN A 222 -6.96 -9.22 8.59
CA ASN A 222 -8.00 -8.21 8.59
C ASN A 222 -8.67 -8.17 7.20
N VAL A 223 -9.87 -7.63 7.12
CA VAL A 223 -10.59 -7.46 5.85
C VAL A 223 -10.59 -5.98 5.45
N HIS A 224 -10.25 -5.73 4.20
CA HIS A 224 -10.32 -4.42 3.56
C HIS A 224 -11.79 -4.07 3.22
N PRO A 225 -12.22 -2.80 3.20
CA PRO A 225 -13.60 -2.44 2.81
C PRO A 225 -14.07 -2.95 1.44
N SER A 226 -13.15 -3.26 0.53
CA SER A 226 -13.46 -3.91 -0.76
C SER A 226 -13.79 -5.41 -0.64
N GLY A 227 -13.62 -6.01 0.55
CA GLY A 227 -13.76 -7.43 0.83
C GLY A 227 -12.46 -8.23 0.75
N ALA A 228 -11.34 -7.62 0.35
CA ALA A 228 -10.05 -8.31 0.28
C ALA A 228 -9.53 -8.65 1.69
N SER A 229 -9.24 -9.92 1.96
CA SER A 229 -8.56 -10.35 3.18
C SER A 229 -7.06 -10.10 3.06
N TYR A 230 -6.44 -9.54 4.09
CA TYR A 230 -5.02 -9.17 4.09
C TYR A 230 -4.39 -9.40 5.46
N VAL A 231 -3.05 -9.45 5.52
CA VAL A 231 -2.31 -9.45 6.80
C VAL A 231 -1.79 -8.06 7.10
N GLY A 232 -1.90 -7.63 8.36
CA GLY A 232 -1.38 -6.33 8.81
C GLY A 232 -0.92 -6.35 10.26
N ALA A 233 -0.20 -5.30 10.66
CA ALA A 233 0.12 -5.00 12.06
C ALA A 233 -1.16 -4.58 12.80
N GLU A 234 -1.44 -5.23 13.93
CA GLU A 234 -2.64 -5.03 14.72
C GLU A 234 -2.76 -3.59 15.22
N ARG A 235 -3.95 -3.02 15.12
CA ARG A 235 -4.26 -1.71 15.70
C ARG A 235 -4.47 -1.86 17.21
N VAL A 236 -3.59 -1.22 17.99
CA VAL A 236 -3.58 -1.28 19.45
C VAL A 236 -4.09 0.00 20.13
N HIS A 237 -4.25 1.09 19.38
CA HIS A 237 -4.76 2.37 19.90
C HIS A 237 -5.41 3.22 18.80
N GLY A 238 -6.27 4.15 19.19
CA GLY A 238 -6.84 5.21 18.34
C GLY A 238 -7.92 4.74 17.35
N PRO A 239 -8.42 5.65 16.50
CA PRO A 239 -9.66 5.48 15.76
C PRO A 239 -9.55 4.67 14.46
N ALA A 240 -8.36 4.25 14.04
CA ALA A 240 -8.21 3.42 12.85
C ALA A 240 -9.11 2.17 12.94
N PRO A 241 -9.82 1.77 11.87
CA PRO A 241 -10.80 0.69 11.97
C PRO A 241 -10.20 -0.72 11.77
N ARG A 242 -8.91 -0.83 11.41
CA ARG A 242 -8.30 -2.08 10.95
C ARG A 242 -6.78 -2.08 11.11
N ALA A 243 -6.16 -3.24 10.89
CA ALA A 243 -4.71 -3.43 10.87
C ALA A 243 -4.00 -2.65 9.74
N LEU A 244 -2.76 -2.25 9.95
CA LEU A 244 -1.91 -1.60 8.94
C LEU A 244 -1.25 -2.66 8.05
N ALA A 245 -1.55 -2.66 6.75
CA ALA A 245 -1.17 -3.76 5.86
C ALA A 245 0.34 -4.05 5.84
N VAL A 246 0.70 -5.33 5.84
CA VAL A 246 2.07 -5.80 5.61
C VAL A 246 2.35 -5.80 4.11
N VAL A 247 3.55 -5.39 3.72
CA VAL A 247 4.09 -5.65 2.39
C VAL A 247 4.89 -6.95 2.48
N PRO A 248 4.47 -8.04 1.82
CA PRO A 248 5.28 -9.24 1.70
C PRO A 248 6.68 -8.92 1.20
N VAL A 249 7.70 -9.61 1.73
CA VAL A 249 9.08 -9.38 1.33
C VAL A 249 9.84 -10.67 1.11
N LYS A 250 10.86 -10.57 0.26
CA LYS A 250 11.97 -11.52 0.18
C LYS A 250 13.29 -10.78 0.16
N ALA A 251 14.36 -11.47 0.50
CA ALA A 251 15.71 -10.99 0.26
C ALA A 251 16.22 -11.51 -1.09
N GLN A 252 16.78 -10.62 -1.91
CA GLN A 252 17.57 -10.97 -3.09
C GLN A 252 19.02 -10.54 -2.82
N GLY A 253 19.86 -11.50 -2.43
CA GLY A 253 21.11 -11.19 -1.75
C GLY A 253 20.81 -10.46 -0.44
N SER A 254 21.39 -9.27 -0.24
CA SER A 254 21.08 -8.42 0.92
C SER A 254 19.96 -7.40 0.67
N THR A 255 19.42 -7.30 -0.55
CA THR A 255 18.41 -6.30 -0.91
C THR A 255 17.00 -6.80 -0.62
N LEU A 256 16.18 -5.94 -0.02
CA LEU A 256 14.78 -6.22 0.28
C LEU A 256 13.90 -5.96 -0.96
N VAL A 257 13.11 -6.96 -1.36
CA VAL A 257 12.19 -6.90 -2.50
C VAL A 257 10.77 -7.04 -1.98
N GLY A 258 9.89 -6.13 -2.38
CA GLY A 258 8.47 -6.19 -2.02
C GLY A 258 7.69 -7.11 -2.97
N GLY A 259 6.70 -7.82 -2.42
CA GLY A 259 5.85 -8.77 -3.13
C GLY A 259 4.39 -8.33 -3.12
N ALA A 260 3.74 -8.40 -4.28
CA ALA A 260 2.30 -8.26 -4.37
C ALA A 260 1.67 -9.65 -4.21
N PRO A 261 0.64 -9.82 -3.37
CA PRO A 261 -0.25 -10.97 -3.45
C PRO A 261 -0.73 -11.23 -4.88
N LEU A 262 -1.18 -12.45 -5.18
CA LEU A 262 -1.59 -12.82 -6.55
C LEU A 262 -3.09 -13.09 -6.65
N ALA A 263 -3.71 -12.54 -7.70
CA ALA A 263 -5.07 -12.90 -8.11
C ALA A 263 -5.11 -14.36 -8.63
N PRO A 264 -6.31 -14.97 -8.80
CA PRO A 264 -6.43 -16.35 -9.29
C PRO A 264 -5.83 -16.59 -10.68
N ASP A 265 -5.74 -15.56 -11.52
CA ASP A 265 -5.12 -15.60 -12.85
C ASP A 265 -3.59 -15.42 -12.82
N GLY A 266 -3.00 -15.30 -11.62
CA GLY A 266 -1.56 -15.09 -11.42
C GLY A 266 -1.08 -13.65 -11.58
N THR A 267 -1.97 -12.69 -11.85
CA THR A 267 -1.59 -11.27 -11.89
C THR A 267 -1.37 -10.70 -10.49
N LYS A 268 -0.54 -9.65 -10.39
CA LYS A 268 -0.28 -8.96 -9.11
C LYS A 268 -1.57 -8.28 -8.64
N ASP A 269 -2.03 -8.64 -7.45
CA ASP A 269 -3.14 -8.03 -6.75
C ASP A 269 -2.62 -7.06 -5.68
N PHE A 270 -3.06 -5.81 -5.76
CA PHE A 270 -2.69 -4.74 -4.84
C PHE A 270 -3.81 -4.40 -3.85
N GLY A 271 -4.87 -5.21 -3.75
CA GLY A 271 -6.03 -4.97 -2.90
C GLY A 271 -5.72 -4.81 -1.40
N TRP A 272 -4.55 -5.24 -0.94
CA TRP A 272 -4.08 -4.99 0.43
C TRP A 272 -3.71 -3.52 0.68
N PHE A 273 -3.37 -2.79 -0.39
CA PHE A 273 -2.76 -1.46 -0.37
C PHE A 273 -3.65 -0.39 -1.01
N VAL A 274 -4.90 -0.72 -1.33
CA VAL A 274 -5.88 0.26 -1.82
C VAL A 274 -6.58 0.95 -0.64
N TYR A 275 -7.37 2.00 -0.90
CA TYR A 275 -8.16 2.84 0.04
C TYR A 275 -7.42 4.02 0.65
N CYS A 276 -6.10 4.00 0.59
CA CYS A 276 -5.30 5.20 0.38
C CYS A 276 -4.66 5.08 -1.02
#